data_AF-A0A535GQJ1-F1
#
_entry.id   AF-A0A535GQJ1-F1
#
_cell.length_a   1.000
_cell.length_b   1.000
_cell.length_c   1.000
_cell.angle_alpha   90.00
_cell.angle_beta   90.00
_cell.angle_gamma   90.00
#
_symmetry.space_group_name_H-M   'P 1'
#
loop_
_entity.id
_entity.type
_entity.pdbx_description
1 polymer ?
#
loop_
_entity_poly.entity_id
_entity_poly.type
_entity_poly.pdbx_seq_one_letter_code
_entity_poly.pdbx_strand_id
1 'polypeptide(L)'
;RTNGHNIEELRAIPWVFSWMQSRYVLPSWYGVGAALEEYLAEDGERLAQLQHMYRSWPFLRAFLDNLQMTLSKADMHIAHHYSLLVDDEALRQRLSTNIAEEYQRTRRMLLQIVGGKALLDTSPVLQRSIRLRNPYVDPLSYFQVALLRRLRAIGGPLVLDETEQQHASDRERERANLTYAVLLTINGIAAGLRNTG
;
A
#
# COMPACT_ATOMS: atom_id res chain seq x y z
N ARG A 1 11.43 -26.62 6.03
CA ARG A 1 11.08 -25.19 5.84
C ARG A 1 10.66 -24.68 7.21
N THR A 2 11.53 -23.93 7.89
CA THR A 2 11.19 -23.25 9.14
C THR A 2 10.19 -22.15 8.80
N ASN A 3 8.95 -22.29 9.30
CA ASN A 3 7.95 -21.24 9.27
C ASN A 3 8.37 -20.16 10.28
N GLY A 4 9.18 -19.21 9.83
CA GLY A 4 9.45 -18.00 10.59
C GLY A 4 8.19 -17.18 10.75
N HIS A 5 7.71 -17.03 11.98
CA HIS A 5 6.58 -16.17 12.31
C HIS A 5 6.99 -14.69 12.51
N ASN A 6 8.27 -14.37 12.31
CA ASN A 6 8.83 -13.04 12.57
C ASN A 6 8.99 -12.21 11.29
N ILE A 7 8.76 -10.90 11.40
CA ILE A 7 8.91 -9.94 10.29
C ILE A 7 10.34 -9.94 9.73
N GLU A 8 11.35 -10.17 10.59
CA GLU A 8 12.78 -10.19 10.23
C GLU A 8 13.15 -11.28 9.21
N GLU A 9 12.33 -12.33 9.10
CA GLU A 9 12.55 -13.43 8.15
C GLU A 9 11.85 -13.20 6.80
N LEU A 10 11.01 -12.16 6.69
CA LEU A 10 10.34 -11.81 5.44
C LEU A 10 11.32 -11.15 4.46
N ARG A 11 11.40 -11.72 3.25
CA ARG A 11 12.14 -11.09 2.16
C ARG A 11 11.51 -9.77 1.76
N ALA A 12 12.33 -8.81 1.35
CA ALA A 12 11.92 -7.46 0.98
C ALA A 12 10.82 -7.43 -0.12
N ILE A 13 10.94 -8.28 -1.15
CA ILE A 13 9.96 -8.32 -2.26
C ILE A 13 8.56 -8.72 -1.75
N PRO A 14 8.35 -9.89 -1.11
CA PRO A 14 7.06 -10.25 -0.52
C PRO A 14 6.51 -9.19 0.45
N TRP A 15 7.38 -8.58 1.25
CA TRP A 15 6.99 -7.53 2.20
C TRP A 15 6.39 -6.31 1.49
N VAL A 16 7.15 -5.67 0.59
CA VAL A 16 6.70 -4.48 -0.14
C VAL A 16 5.49 -4.82 -1.01
N PHE A 17 5.51 -5.97 -1.68
CA PHE A 17 4.45 -6.38 -2.58
C PHE A 17 3.10 -6.56 -1.86
N SER A 18 3.10 -7.12 -0.64
CA SER A 18 1.86 -7.32 0.13
C SER A 18 1.20 -6.00 0.55
N TRP A 19 2.00 -5.00 0.94
CA TRP A 19 1.49 -3.67 1.27
C TRP A 19 1.05 -2.86 0.05
N MET A 20 1.68 -3.10 -1.10
CA MET A 20 1.24 -2.54 -2.38
C MET A 20 -0.14 -3.07 -2.76
N GLN A 21 -0.36 -4.40 -2.67
CA GLN A 21 -1.65 -5.03 -3.00
C GLN A 21 -2.80 -4.46 -2.18
N SER A 22 -2.57 -4.24 -0.88
CA SER A 22 -3.57 -3.71 0.07
C SER A 22 -3.70 -2.18 0.05
N ARG A 23 -3.02 -1.48 -0.87
CA ARG A 23 -3.06 -0.01 -1.02
C ARG A 23 -2.60 0.79 0.19
N TYR A 24 -2.00 0.16 1.19
CA TYR A 24 -1.30 0.86 2.26
C TYR A 24 0.03 1.45 1.77
N VAL A 25 0.79 0.68 0.99
CA VAL A 25 2.17 1.03 0.58
C VAL A 25 3.07 1.40 1.78
N LEU A 26 2.77 0.79 2.93
CA LEU A 26 3.28 1.15 4.26
C LEU A 26 4.81 1.34 4.32
N PRO A 27 5.65 0.43 3.76
CA PRO A 27 7.10 0.52 3.93
C PRO A 27 7.74 1.75 3.27
N SER A 28 7.01 2.44 2.39
CA SER A 28 7.53 3.59 1.65
C SER A 28 7.40 4.92 2.38
N TRP A 29 6.59 5.01 3.45
CA TRP A 29 6.25 6.29 4.06
C TRP A 29 6.00 6.26 5.58
N TYR A 30 5.74 5.10 6.17
CA TYR A 30 5.36 5.03 7.58
C TYR A 30 6.52 5.45 8.50
N GLY A 31 6.23 6.36 9.44
CA GLY A 31 7.21 6.93 10.38
C GLY A 31 7.88 8.22 9.89
N VAL A 32 7.81 8.54 8.60
CA VAL A 32 8.41 9.78 8.08
C VAL A 32 7.67 11.01 8.59
N GLY A 33 6.35 10.95 8.66
CA GLY A 33 5.54 12.05 9.18
C GLY A 33 5.88 12.32 10.64
N ALA A 34 5.95 11.28 11.47
CA ALA A 34 6.34 11.38 12.87
C ALA A 34 7.71 12.03 13.03
N ALA A 35 8.72 11.55 12.30
CA ALA A 35 10.08 12.08 12.37
C ALA A 35 10.17 13.55 11.93
N LEU A 36 9.44 13.94 10.88
CA LEU A 36 9.39 15.33 10.43
C LEU A 36 8.65 16.23 11.43
N GLU A 37 7.52 15.78 11.98
CA GLU A 37 6.75 16.54 12.96
C GLU A 37 7.55 16.74 14.26
N GLU A 38 8.25 15.71 14.74
CA GLU A 38 9.17 15.78 15.88
C GLU A 38 10.33 16.75 15.60
N TYR A 39 10.99 16.62 14.45
CA TYR A 39 12.07 17.52 14.06
C TYR A 39 11.60 18.98 14.01
N LEU A 40 10.42 19.27 13.45
CA LEU A 40 9.89 20.64 13.37
C LEU A 40 9.45 21.21 14.72
N ALA A 41 9.11 20.38 15.70
CA ALA A 41 8.64 20.83 17.01
C ALA A 41 9.76 21.45 17.88
N GLU A 42 11.02 21.13 17.61
CA GLU A 42 12.16 21.61 18.41
C GLU A 42 12.52 23.07 18.15
N ASP A 43 12.33 23.57 16.92
CA ASP A 43 12.72 24.93 16.53
C ASP A 43 11.91 25.43 15.32
N GLY A 44 11.37 26.64 15.42
CA GLY A 44 10.57 27.29 14.39
C GLY A 44 11.33 27.57 13.08
N GLU A 45 12.66 27.63 13.10
CA GLU A 45 13.45 27.85 11.88
C GLU A 45 13.64 26.57 11.04
N ARG A 46 13.41 25.39 11.62
CA ARG A 46 13.64 24.09 10.95
C ARG A 46 12.77 23.88 9.71
N LEU A 47 11.56 24.45 9.69
CA LEU A 47 10.71 24.38 8.50
C LEU A 47 11.35 25.14 7.34
N ALA A 48 11.83 26.37 7.58
CA ALA A 48 12.51 27.17 6.57
C ALA A 48 13.79 26.48 6.08
N GLN A 49 14.51 25.81 7.00
CA GLN A 49 15.69 25.01 6.66
C GLN A 49 15.33 23.83 5.74
N LEU A 50 14.32 23.01 6.07
CA LEU A 50 13.89 21.89 5.21
C LEU A 50 13.40 22.36 3.85
N GLN A 51 12.65 23.47 3.81
CA GLN A 51 12.22 24.09 2.56
C GLN A 51 13.41 24.58 1.72
N HIS A 52 14.43 25.17 2.34
CA HIS A 52 15.66 25.54 1.67
C HIS A 52 16.38 24.30 1.12
N MET A 53 16.56 23.26 1.94
CA MET A 53 17.19 22.00 1.55
C MET A 53 16.45 21.32 0.40
N TYR A 54 15.11 21.32 0.40
CA TYR A 54 14.33 20.79 -0.74
C TYR A 54 14.65 21.54 -2.04
N ARG A 55 14.87 22.86 -1.96
CA ARG A 55 15.23 23.68 -3.14
C ARG A 55 16.69 23.52 -3.55
N SER A 56 17.64 23.43 -2.62
CA SER A 56 19.07 23.52 -2.93
C SER A 56 19.81 22.18 -2.91
N TRP A 57 19.26 21.15 -2.25
CA TRP A 57 19.93 19.86 -2.07
C TRP A 57 19.27 18.75 -2.91
N PRO A 58 19.94 18.27 -3.98
CA PRO A 58 19.36 17.27 -4.88
C PRO A 58 18.94 15.96 -4.20
N PHE A 59 19.67 15.52 -3.17
CA PHE A 59 19.34 14.31 -2.43
C PHE A 59 17.99 14.42 -1.71
N LEU A 60 17.80 15.47 -0.90
CA LEU A 60 16.55 15.65 -0.16
C LEU A 60 15.37 15.86 -1.12
N ARG A 61 15.59 16.61 -2.19
CA ARG A 61 14.60 16.78 -3.25
C ARG A 61 14.15 15.44 -3.82
N ALA A 62 15.09 14.62 -4.28
CA ALA A 62 14.78 13.31 -4.87
C ALA A 62 14.09 12.38 -3.87
N PHE A 63 14.52 12.40 -2.59
CA PHE A 63 13.89 11.65 -1.52
C PHE A 63 12.42 12.06 -1.29
N LEU A 64 12.15 13.37 -1.12
CA LEU A 64 10.80 13.87 -0.88
C LEU A 64 9.90 13.74 -2.12
N ASP A 65 10.44 13.88 -3.34
CA ASP A 65 9.69 13.65 -4.58
C ASP A 65 9.31 12.16 -4.74
N ASN A 66 10.22 11.24 -4.42
CA ASN A 66 9.92 9.81 -4.39
C ASN A 66 8.85 9.48 -3.34
N LEU A 67 8.97 10.05 -2.14
CA LEU A 67 8.01 9.86 -1.06
C LEU A 67 6.61 10.42 -1.42
N GLN A 68 6.53 11.58 -2.08
CA GLN A 68 5.26 12.08 -2.59
C GLN A 68 4.64 11.12 -3.62
N MET A 69 5.45 10.56 -4.52
CA MET A 69 4.99 9.60 -5.52
C MET A 69 4.46 8.33 -4.85
N THR A 70 5.18 7.73 -3.92
CA THR A 70 4.74 6.49 -3.26
C THR A 70 3.49 6.74 -2.40
N LEU A 71 3.45 7.84 -1.64
CA LEU A 71 2.30 8.22 -0.82
C LEU A 71 1.04 8.49 -1.67
N SER A 72 1.19 9.05 -2.87
CA SER A 72 0.07 9.30 -3.79
C SER A 72 -0.59 8.03 -4.35
N LYS A 73 0.07 6.87 -4.22
CA LYS A 73 -0.46 5.56 -4.64
C LYS A 73 -1.20 4.84 -3.53
N ALA A 74 -1.01 5.27 -2.28
CA ALA A 74 -1.74 4.74 -1.15
C ALA A 74 -3.19 5.24 -1.17
N ASP A 75 -4.11 4.37 -0.77
CA ASP A 75 -5.55 4.67 -0.68
C ASP A 75 -6.07 4.11 0.63
N MET A 76 -6.28 5.00 1.61
CA MET A 76 -6.71 4.60 2.96
C MET A 76 -8.15 4.06 2.98
N HIS A 77 -8.98 4.40 1.98
CA HIS A 77 -10.35 3.90 1.89
C HIS A 77 -10.32 2.42 1.46
N ILE A 78 -9.56 2.10 0.42
CA ILE A 78 -9.35 0.71 -0.01
C ILE A 78 -8.62 -0.09 1.07
N ALA A 79 -7.57 0.49 1.66
CA ALA A 79 -6.81 -0.16 2.72
C ALA A 79 -7.69 -0.55 3.92
N HIS A 80 -8.66 0.30 4.29
CA HIS A 80 -9.66 -0.02 5.29
C HIS A 80 -10.49 -1.27 4.91
N HIS A 81 -10.90 -1.43 3.65
CA HIS A 81 -11.62 -2.65 3.23
C HIS A 81 -10.77 -3.93 3.34
N TYR A 82 -9.45 -3.84 3.12
CA TYR A 82 -8.56 -4.97 3.40
C TYR A 82 -8.47 -5.27 4.89
N SER A 83 -8.47 -4.25 5.75
CA SER A 83 -8.41 -4.47 7.20
C SER A 83 -9.63 -5.21 7.73
N LEU A 84 -10.80 -5.08 7.08
CA LEU A 84 -12.00 -5.88 7.37
C LEU A 84 -11.85 -7.40 7.12
N LEU A 85 -10.72 -7.85 6.57
CA LEU A 85 -10.37 -9.27 6.47
C LEU A 85 -9.64 -9.81 7.71
N VAL A 86 -9.40 -8.95 8.71
CA VAL A 86 -8.83 -9.30 10.02
C VAL A 86 -9.98 -9.49 11.00
N ASP A 87 -10.04 -10.67 11.63
CA ASP A 87 -11.14 -11.05 12.53
C ASP A 87 -11.03 -10.37 13.91
N ASP A 88 -9.81 -10.06 14.36
CA ASP A 88 -9.57 -9.33 15.61
C ASP A 88 -9.89 -7.83 15.42
N GLU A 89 -11.08 -7.44 15.88
CA GLU A 89 -11.59 -6.07 15.79
C GLU A 89 -10.69 -5.05 16.51
N ALA A 90 -10.23 -5.38 17.73
CA ALA A 90 -9.46 -4.46 18.55
C ALA A 90 -8.08 -4.20 17.91
N LEU A 91 -7.44 -5.27 17.41
CA LEU A 91 -6.20 -5.15 16.66
C LEU A 91 -6.41 -4.34 15.37
N ARG A 92 -7.45 -4.66 14.60
CA ARG A 92 -7.80 -3.97 13.36
C ARG A 92 -7.99 -2.48 13.57
N GLN A 93 -8.79 -2.10 14.57
CA GLN A 93 -9.08 -0.71 14.86
C GLN A 93 -7.82 0.04 15.27
N ARG A 94 -7.06 -0.49 16.23
CA ARG A 94 -5.81 0.13 16.70
C ARG A 94 -4.81 0.36 15.57
N LEU A 95 -4.53 -0.66 14.75
CA LEU A 95 -3.54 -0.54 13.67
C LEU A 95 -4.04 0.34 12.53
N SER A 96 -5.30 0.20 12.11
CA SER A 96 -5.85 1.01 11.02
C SER A 96 -5.87 2.50 11.39
N THR A 97 -6.21 2.83 12.64
CA THR A 97 -6.18 4.22 13.13
C THR A 97 -4.75 4.76 13.12
N ASN A 98 -3.79 4.07 13.73
CA ASN A 98 -2.40 4.52 13.78
C ASN A 98 -1.82 4.76 12.37
N ILE A 99 -2.11 3.86 11.43
CA ILE A 99 -1.64 3.96 10.05
C ILE A 99 -2.32 5.15 9.33
N ALA A 100 -3.63 5.34 9.49
CA ALA A 100 -4.34 6.44 8.88
C ALA A 100 -3.88 7.81 9.42
N GLU A 101 -3.63 7.91 10.73
CA GLU A 101 -3.09 9.12 11.36
C GLU A 101 -1.70 9.45 10.84
N GLU A 102 -0.81 8.47 10.79
CA GLU A 102 0.54 8.66 10.24
C GLU A 102 0.49 9.02 8.75
N TYR A 103 -0.41 8.44 7.96
CA TYR A 103 -0.61 8.82 6.56
C TYR A 103 -0.96 10.31 6.42
N GLN A 104 -1.91 10.80 7.23
CA GLN A 104 -2.29 12.21 7.22
C GLN A 104 -1.15 13.09 7.71
N ARG A 105 -0.42 12.69 8.75
CA ARG A 105 0.75 13.41 9.26
C ARG A 105 1.81 13.55 8.16
N THR A 106 2.23 12.44 7.55
CA THR A 106 3.21 12.45 6.46
C THR A 106 2.76 13.34 5.30
N ARG A 107 1.49 13.23 4.89
CA ARG A 107 0.93 14.09 3.84
C ARG A 107 1.02 15.58 4.20
N ARG A 108 0.65 15.97 5.43
CA ARG A 108 0.73 17.37 5.88
C ARG A 108 2.18 17.88 5.87
N MET A 109 3.11 17.10 6.43
CA MET A 109 4.53 17.49 6.50
C MET A 109 5.13 17.67 5.11
N LEU A 110 4.85 16.77 4.17
CA LEU A 110 5.29 16.89 2.79
C LEU A 110 4.78 18.18 2.14
N LEU A 111 3.49 18.50 2.29
CA LEU A 111 2.92 19.72 1.70
C LEU A 111 3.52 21.00 2.30
N GLN A 112 3.86 20.99 3.59
CA GLN A 112 4.54 22.12 4.24
C GLN A 112 5.97 22.33 3.73
N ILE A 113 6.72 21.25 3.48
CA ILE A 113 8.13 21.31 3.05
C ILE A 113 8.26 21.59 1.55
N VAL A 114 7.52 20.85 0.73
CA VAL A 114 7.58 20.94 -0.74
C VAL A 114 6.88 22.19 -1.24
N GLY A 115 5.79 22.58 -0.56
CA GLY A 115 4.85 23.60 -1.03
C GLY A 115 3.84 23.03 -2.02
N GLY A 116 2.58 23.46 -1.89
CA GLY A 116 1.48 23.00 -2.76
C GLY A 116 0.19 22.77 -1.98
N LYS A 117 -0.87 22.41 -2.72
CA LYS A 117 -2.19 22.07 -2.14
C LYS A 117 -2.44 20.56 -2.18
N ALA A 118 -1.80 19.86 -3.12
CA ALA A 118 -1.89 18.42 -3.26
C ALA A 118 -0.52 17.78 -3.52
N LEU A 119 -0.43 16.47 -3.23
CA LEU A 119 0.77 15.70 -3.54
C LEU A 119 1.04 15.75 -5.04
N LEU A 120 2.32 15.84 -5.42
CA LEU A 120 2.77 15.89 -6.81
C LEU A 120 2.38 17.15 -7.58
N ASP A 121 2.06 18.26 -6.92
CA ASP A 121 1.83 19.55 -7.59
C ASP A 121 3.07 20.03 -8.38
N THR A 122 4.27 19.61 -7.98
CA THR A 122 5.52 19.86 -8.72
C THR A 122 5.70 18.94 -9.95
N SER A 123 4.83 17.94 -10.12
CA SER A 123 4.91 16.91 -11.18
C SER A 123 3.52 16.62 -11.78
N PRO A 124 2.88 17.59 -12.46
CA PRO A 124 1.49 17.51 -12.91
C PRO A 124 1.21 16.37 -13.91
N VAL A 125 2.18 16.02 -14.75
CA VAL A 125 2.07 14.88 -15.69
C VAL A 125 1.94 13.57 -14.91
N LEU A 126 2.77 13.38 -13.88
CA LEU A 126 2.73 12.21 -13.03
C LEU A 126 1.44 12.16 -12.21
N GLN A 127 1.05 13.29 -11.61
CA GLN A 127 -0.21 13.44 -10.86
C GLN A 127 -1.41 13.05 -11.72
N ARG A 128 -1.48 13.56 -12.97
CA ARG A 128 -2.56 13.22 -13.91
C ARG A 128 -2.54 11.74 -14.30
N SER A 129 -1.36 11.18 -14.56
CA SER A 129 -1.19 9.77 -14.93
C SER A 129 -1.69 8.83 -13.83
N ILE A 130 -1.34 9.09 -12.57
CA ILE A 130 -1.84 8.32 -11.42
C ILE A 130 -3.35 8.47 -11.29
N ARG A 131 -3.88 9.71 -11.34
CA ARG A 131 -5.31 9.97 -11.22
C ARG A 131 -6.16 9.28 -12.29
N LEU A 132 -5.68 9.19 -13.52
CA LEU A 132 -6.39 8.50 -14.60
C LEU A 132 -6.35 6.98 -14.46
N ARG A 133 -5.34 6.45 -13.80
CA ARG A 133 -5.15 5.01 -13.65
C ARG A 133 -5.90 4.42 -12.46
N ASN A 134 -5.98 5.15 -11.35
CA ASN A 134 -6.63 4.66 -10.12
C ASN A 134 -8.03 4.07 -10.37
N PRO A 135 -8.95 4.70 -11.15
CA PRO A 135 -10.27 4.13 -11.41
C PRO A 135 -10.29 2.74 -12.06
N TYR A 136 -9.20 2.32 -12.74
CA TYR A 136 -9.07 0.97 -13.31
C TYR A 136 -8.48 -0.03 -12.32
N VAL A 137 -7.72 0.44 -11.33
CA VAL A 137 -7.07 -0.39 -10.30
C VAL A 137 -7.99 -0.60 -9.11
N ASP A 138 -8.75 0.43 -8.72
CA ASP A 138 -9.56 0.41 -7.51
C ASP A 138 -10.62 -0.71 -7.53
N PRO A 139 -11.36 -0.97 -8.64
CA PRO A 139 -12.28 -2.11 -8.71
C PRO A 139 -11.58 -3.46 -8.48
N LEU A 140 -10.35 -3.64 -8.98
CA LEU A 140 -9.59 -4.88 -8.77
C LEU A 140 -9.26 -5.09 -7.30
N SER A 141 -8.96 -4.02 -6.56
CA SER A 141 -8.75 -4.09 -5.12
C SER A 141 -10.03 -4.52 -4.38
N TYR A 142 -11.19 -3.96 -4.72
CA TYR A 142 -12.47 -4.38 -4.14
C TYR A 142 -12.82 -5.83 -4.46
N PHE A 143 -12.60 -6.26 -5.71
CA PHE A 143 -12.76 -7.66 -6.09
C PHE A 143 -11.81 -8.58 -5.32
N GLN A 144 -10.55 -8.20 -5.18
CA GLN A 144 -9.58 -8.97 -4.42
C GLN A 144 -10.02 -9.16 -2.97
N VAL A 145 -10.53 -8.12 -2.30
CA VAL A 145 -11.07 -8.25 -0.93
C VAL A 145 -12.22 -9.26 -0.86
N ALA A 146 -13.18 -9.19 -1.77
CA ALA A 146 -14.31 -10.13 -1.81
C ALA A 146 -13.86 -11.57 -2.08
N LEU A 147 -12.97 -11.75 -3.05
CA LEU A 147 -12.41 -13.06 -3.42
C LEU A 147 -11.58 -13.66 -2.28
N LEU A 148 -10.74 -12.86 -1.61
CA LEU A 148 -9.95 -13.30 -0.46
C LEU A 148 -10.84 -13.73 0.70
N ARG A 149 -11.91 -12.98 1.00
CA ARG A 149 -12.88 -13.35 2.04
C ARG A 149 -13.49 -14.72 1.76
N ARG A 150 -14.00 -14.92 0.54
CA ARG A 150 -14.62 -16.20 0.13
C ARG A 150 -13.59 -17.33 0.15
N LEU A 151 -12.40 -17.10 -0.41
CA LEU A 151 -11.34 -18.10 -0.48
C LEU A 151 -10.90 -18.56 0.92
N ARG A 152 -10.74 -17.64 1.87
CA ARG A 152 -10.42 -17.97 3.27
C ARG A 152 -11.52 -18.81 3.92
N ALA A 153 -12.79 -18.47 3.70
CA ALA A 153 -13.94 -19.19 4.28
C ALA A 153 -14.04 -20.64 3.81
N ILE A 154 -13.58 -20.97 2.60
CA ILE A 154 -13.70 -22.31 2.03
C ILE A 154 -12.43 -23.18 2.17
N GLY A 155 -11.38 -22.67 2.83
CA GLY A 155 -10.16 -23.43 3.17
C GLY A 155 -8.86 -22.89 2.58
N GLY A 156 -8.87 -21.69 1.98
CA GLY A 156 -7.68 -21.04 1.45
C GLY A 156 -7.26 -21.52 0.05
N PRO A 157 -6.12 -20.99 -0.45
CA PRO A 157 -5.64 -21.24 -1.81
C PRO A 157 -5.49 -22.72 -2.14
N LEU A 158 -5.84 -23.09 -3.37
CA LEU A 158 -5.68 -24.43 -3.92
C LEU A 158 -5.25 -24.30 -5.39
N VAL A 159 -4.23 -25.04 -5.78
CA VAL A 159 -3.79 -25.17 -7.18
C VAL A 159 -3.90 -26.64 -7.52
N LEU A 160 -4.56 -26.94 -8.64
CA LEU A 160 -4.78 -28.30 -9.13
C LEU A 160 -4.09 -28.45 -10.47
N ASP A 161 -3.33 -29.54 -10.66
CA ASP A 161 -2.83 -29.94 -11.97
C ASP A 161 -3.93 -30.57 -12.85
N GLU A 162 -3.59 -30.88 -14.11
CA GLU A 162 -4.55 -31.42 -15.08
C GLU A 162 -5.19 -32.75 -14.65
N THR A 163 -4.46 -33.58 -13.89
CA THR A 163 -4.95 -34.89 -13.42
C THR A 163 -5.83 -34.75 -12.18
N GLU A 164 -5.45 -33.85 -11.27
CA GLU A 164 -6.24 -33.50 -10.07
C GLU A 164 -7.55 -32.82 -10.46
N GLN A 165 -7.55 -31.97 -11.49
CA GLN A 165 -8.78 -31.33 -11.99
C GLN A 165 -9.83 -32.32 -12.47
N GLN A 166 -9.43 -33.48 -13.03
CA GLN A 166 -10.39 -34.49 -13.48
C GLN A 166 -11.15 -35.10 -12.31
N HIS A 167 -10.47 -35.31 -11.19
CA HIS A 167 -11.00 -35.99 -9.99
C HIS A 167 -11.50 -35.03 -8.90
N ALA A 168 -11.28 -33.72 -9.05
CA ALA A 168 -11.64 -32.72 -8.06
C ALA A 168 -13.15 -32.70 -7.78
N SER A 169 -13.51 -32.60 -6.51
CA SER A 169 -14.88 -32.27 -6.11
C SER A 169 -15.28 -30.86 -6.59
N ASP A 170 -16.57 -30.57 -6.66
CA ASP A 170 -17.06 -29.24 -7.03
C ASP A 170 -16.48 -28.14 -6.12
N ARG A 171 -16.32 -28.45 -4.82
CA ARG A 171 -15.72 -27.56 -3.84
C ARG A 171 -14.24 -27.27 -4.14
N GLU A 172 -13.47 -28.27 -4.55
CA GLU A 172 -12.06 -28.08 -4.92
C GLU A 172 -11.92 -27.28 -6.22
N ARG A 173 -12.80 -27.54 -7.21
CA ARG A 173 -12.86 -26.73 -8.44
C ARG A 173 -13.18 -25.28 -8.14
N GLU A 174 -14.16 -25.01 -7.26
CA GLU A 174 -14.49 -23.65 -6.81
C GLU A 174 -13.29 -22.97 -6.14
N ARG A 175 -12.60 -23.67 -5.23
CA ARG A 175 -11.38 -23.16 -4.55
C ARG A 175 -10.27 -22.83 -5.53
N ALA A 176 -10.03 -23.70 -6.51
CA ALA A 176 -9.03 -23.48 -7.55
C ALA A 176 -9.38 -22.26 -8.42
N ASN A 177 -10.64 -22.14 -8.84
CA ASN A 177 -11.13 -21.00 -9.62
C ASN A 177 -11.01 -19.68 -8.85
N LEU A 178 -11.33 -19.67 -7.55
CA LEU A 178 -11.16 -18.48 -6.71
C LEU A 178 -9.69 -18.12 -6.51
N THR A 179 -8.82 -19.12 -6.35
CA THR A 179 -7.37 -18.91 -6.28
C THR A 179 -6.85 -18.26 -7.55
N TYR A 180 -7.27 -18.77 -8.72
CA TYR A 180 -6.94 -18.19 -10.02
C TYR A 180 -7.45 -16.75 -10.15
N ALA A 181 -8.70 -16.48 -9.76
CA ALA A 181 -9.26 -15.12 -9.78
C ALA A 181 -8.48 -14.16 -8.87
N VAL A 182 -8.07 -14.59 -7.67
CA VAL A 182 -7.20 -13.80 -6.79
C VAL A 182 -5.87 -13.49 -7.49
N LEU A 183 -5.22 -14.48 -8.12
CA LEU A 183 -3.97 -14.27 -8.86
C LEU A 183 -4.13 -13.26 -10.01
N LEU A 184 -5.26 -13.28 -10.73
CA LEU A 184 -5.56 -12.26 -11.74
C LEU A 184 -5.65 -10.85 -11.15
N THR A 185 -6.32 -10.69 -10.00
CA THR A 185 -6.37 -9.39 -9.31
C THR A 185 -4.97 -8.95 -8.85
N ILE A 186 -4.14 -9.87 -8.35
CA ILE A 186 -2.77 -9.58 -7.93
C ILE A 186 -1.97 -8.99 -9.08
N ASN A 187 -2.03 -9.64 -10.25
CA ASN A 187 -1.34 -9.18 -11.45
C ASN A 187 -1.88 -7.83 -11.94
N GLY A 188 -3.20 -7.67 -11.96
CA GLY A 188 -3.83 -6.42 -12.40
C GLY A 188 -3.49 -5.22 -11.51
N ILE A 189 -3.51 -5.41 -10.18
CA ILE A 189 -3.12 -4.36 -9.23
C ILE A 189 -1.64 -4.01 -9.38
N ALA A 190 -0.76 -5.02 -9.51
CA ALA A 190 0.67 -4.79 -9.69
C ALA A 190 0.98 -4.03 -11.00
N ALA A 191 0.35 -4.43 -12.10
CA ALA A 191 0.48 -3.73 -13.39
C ALA A 191 -0.03 -2.29 -13.33
N GLY A 192 -1.10 -2.06 -12.55
CA GLY A 192 -1.66 -0.76 -12.27
C GLY A 192 -0.71 0.13 -11.44
N LEU A 193 -0.28 -0.30 -10.27
CA LEU A 193 0.48 0.56 -9.35
C LEU A 193 1.92 0.81 -9.78
N ARG A 194 2.50 -0.09 -10.58
CA ARG A 194 3.90 -0.03 -11.03
C ARG A 194 4.85 0.11 -9.82
N ASN A 195 5.87 0.96 -9.91
CA ASN A 195 6.93 1.14 -8.92
C ASN A 195 6.46 1.80 -7.60
N THR A 196 6.41 1.09 -6.48
CA THR A 196 5.93 1.64 -5.20
C THR A 196 6.97 1.76 -4.09
N GLY A 197 8.22 1.39 -4.38
CA GLY A 197 9.37 1.44 -3.47
C GLY A 197 10.64 1.08 -4.21
#